data_AF-A0A0L7LUE4-F1
#
_entry.id   AF-A0A0L7LUE4-F1
#
_cell.length_a   1.000
_cell.length_b   1.000
_cell.length_c   1.000
_cell.angle_alpha   90.00
_cell.angle_beta   90.00
_cell.angle_gamma   90.00
#
_symmetry.space_group_name_H-M   'P 1'
#
loop_
_entity.id
_entity.type
_entity.pdbx_description
1 polymer ?
#
loop_
_entity_poly.entity_id
_entity_poly.type
_entity_poly.pdbx_seq_one_letter_code
_entity_poly.pdbx_strand_id
1 'polypeptide(L)'
;MSTGKRLAKRSIIGTRVAALGDDGLYYSGMIQAVKTPAPFPENNNCINLTPNTRYTVRFDGGKSAREYRDAELIGPGFRGMAGVKLQPAQRVFLTYNGREVRADVLAHDHLTDELCVQVHAPAIEVSTYIHNTHDPQL
;
A
#
# COMPACT_ATOMS: atom_id res chain seq x y z
N MET A 1 -22.88 -1.25 -6.53
CA MET A 1 -21.43 -1.27 -6.18
C MET A 1 -20.99 0.19 -6.03
N SER A 2 -20.71 0.66 -4.81
CA SER A 2 -20.45 2.09 -4.53
C SER A 2 -19.00 2.45 -4.86
N THR A 3 -18.75 2.92 -6.08
CA THR A 3 -17.52 3.62 -6.45
C THR A 3 -17.52 5.05 -5.89
N GLY A 4 -16.47 5.43 -5.15
CA GLY A 4 -16.06 6.83 -5.06
C GLY A 4 -16.69 7.74 -3.99
N LYS A 5 -17.35 7.24 -2.94
CA LYS A 5 -17.72 8.12 -1.82
C LYS A 5 -16.52 8.29 -0.88
N ARG A 6 -15.80 9.41 -1.03
CA ARG A 6 -14.82 9.91 -0.04
C ARG A 6 -15.45 9.82 1.35
N LEU A 7 -14.83 9.05 2.23
CA LEU A 7 -15.23 8.96 3.64
C LEU A 7 -15.17 10.38 4.22
N ALA A 8 -16.27 10.85 4.80
CA ALA A 8 -16.27 12.14 5.47
C ALA A 8 -15.11 12.17 6.49
N LYS A 9 -14.46 13.33 6.62
CA LYS A 9 -13.30 13.61 7.48
C LYS A 9 -13.36 13.15 8.94
N ARG A 10 -14.50 12.63 9.39
CA ARG A 10 -14.72 12.14 10.75
C ARG A 10 -14.35 10.66 10.95
N SER A 11 -13.71 9.96 9.99
CA SER A 11 -13.27 8.58 10.24
C SER A 11 -12.04 8.10 9.45
N ILE A 12 -11.07 8.97 9.13
CA ILE A 12 -9.82 8.51 8.49
C ILE A 12 -8.86 7.87 9.51
N ILE A 13 -8.94 8.27 10.79
CA ILE A 13 -8.26 7.60 11.89
C ILE A 13 -8.80 6.17 12.00
N GLY A 14 -7.90 5.19 12.13
CA GLY A 14 -8.22 3.76 12.10
C GLY A 14 -8.23 3.14 10.71
N THR A 15 -8.10 3.95 9.64
CA THR A 15 -7.98 3.41 8.27
C THR A 15 -6.65 2.67 8.13
N ARG A 16 -6.70 1.44 7.60
CA ARG A 16 -5.51 0.68 7.22
C ARG A 16 -4.95 1.21 5.90
N VAL A 17 -3.65 1.46 5.91
CA VAL A 17 -2.88 1.93 4.75
C VAL A 17 -1.54 1.21 4.72
N ALA A 18 -0.93 1.15 3.54
CA ALA A 18 0.47 0.79 3.37
C ALA A 18 1.32 2.04 3.14
N ALA A 19 2.50 2.10 3.74
CA ALA A 19 3.44 3.22 3.60
C ALA A 19 4.89 2.73 3.64
N LEU A 20 5.81 3.50 3.05
CA LEU A 20 7.24 3.18 3.00
C LEU A 20 7.91 3.34 4.37
N GLY A 21 8.62 2.29 4.81
CA GLY A 21 9.55 2.33 5.93
C GLY A 21 10.89 3.01 5.57
N ASP A 22 11.81 3.07 6.53
CA ASP A 22 13.18 3.60 6.33
C ASP A 22 14.04 2.74 5.40
N ASP A 23 13.70 1.47 5.31
CA ASP A 23 14.33 0.46 4.46
C ASP A 23 13.80 0.49 3.02
N GLY A 24 12.84 1.37 2.71
CA GLY A 24 12.20 1.44 1.39
C GLY A 24 11.19 0.31 1.12
N LEU A 25 10.80 -0.45 2.15
CA LEU A 25 9.75 -1.47 2.05
C LEU A 25 8.40 -0.88 2.47
N TYR A 26 7.33 -1.33 1.83
CA TYR A 26 5.97 -0.99 2.23
C TYR A 26 5.51 -1.86 3.39
N TYR A 27 5.00 -1.19 4.42
CA TYR A 27 4.42 -1.83 5.61
C TYR A 27 2.96 -1.42 5.78
N SER A 28 2.14 -2.39 6.19
CA SER A 28 0.78 -2.13 6.65
C SER A 28 0.80 -1.41 7.99
N GLY A 29 -0.10 -0.45 8.15
CA GLY A 29 -0.31 0.26 9.39
C GLY A 29 -1.67 0.94 9.44
N MET A 30 -1.96 1.58 10.57
CA MET A 30 -3.18 2.36 10.78
C MET A 30 -2.88 3.83 10.97
N ILE A 31 -3.72 4.68 10.37
CA ILE A 31 -3.68 6.12 10.62
C ILE A 31 -4.14 6.38 12.07
N GLN A 32 -3.29 7.01 12.86
CA GLN A 32 -3.58 7.37 14.25
C GLN A 32 -3.91 8.85 14.43
N ALA A 33 -3.32 9.73 13.62
CA ALA A 33 -3.53 11.16 13.73
C ALA A 33 -3.46 11.85 12.37
N VAL A 34 -4.09 13.01 12.28
CA VAL A 34 -4.06 13.87 11.10
C VAL A 34 -3.70 15.28 11.55
N LYS A 35 -2.64 15.84 10.98
CA LYS A 35 -2.20 17.21 11.22
C LYS A 35 -2.37 18.00 9.94
N THR A 36 -3.22 19.02 9.96
CA THR A 36 -3.33 19.95 8.84
C THR A 36 -2.81 21.30 9.30
N PRO A 37 -1.62 21.73 8.83
CA PRO A 37 -1.14 23.08 9.10
C PRO A 37 -2.15 24.08 8.50
N ALA A 38 -2.43 25.16 9.27
CA ALA A 38 -3.38 26.26 9.09
C ALA A 38 -4.26 26.33 7.81
N PRO A 39 -5.52 26.75 7.92
CA PRO A 39 -6.39 26.92 6.76
C PRO A 39 -5.75 27.91 5.78
N PHE A 40 -5.48 27.45 4.56
CA PHE A 40 -5.16 28.36 3.46
C PHE A 40 -6.39 29.25 3.23
N PRO A 41 -6.25 30.59 3.23
CA PRO A 41 -7.37 31.52 3.12
C PRO A 41 -8.16 31.39 1.80
N GLU A 42 -7.63 30.68 0.80
CA GLU A 42 -8.27 30.46 -0.51
C GLU A 42 -8.93 29.08 -0.67
N ASN A 43 -9.05 28.30 0.39
CA ASN A 43 -9.60 26.95 0.31
C ASN A 43 -11.14 26.94 0.35
N ASN A 44 -11.80 27.19 -0.78
CA ASN A 44 -13.25 27.02 -0.97
C ASN A 44 -13.72 25.55 -0.91
N ASN A 45 -12.85 24.61 -0.55
CA ASN A 45 -13.18 23.20 -0.49
C ASN A 45 -13.82 22.88 0.87
N CYS A 46 -14.99 22.23 0.87
CA CYS A 46 -15.81 21.89 2.06
C CYS A 46 -15.08 21.00 3.11
N ILE A 47 -13.83 20.67 2.82
CA ILE A 47 -12.94 19.78 3.53
C ILE A 47 -11.61 20.51 3.58
N ASN A 48 -11.36 21.31 4.63
CA ASN A 48 -10.07 21.91 5.08
C ASN A 48 -8.84 20.94 5.11
N LEU A 49 -8.54 20.21 4.04
CA LEU A 49 -7.33 19.42 3.82
C LEU A 49 -6.51 20.27 2.88
N THR A 50 -5.24 20.41 3.21
CA THR A 50 -4.30 21.14 2.36
C THR A 50 -3.33 20.10 1.79
N PRO A 51 -2.61 20.43 0.70
CA PRO A 51 -1.50 19.60 0.24
C PRO A 51 -0.44 19.34 1.34
N ASN A 52 -0.45 20.16 2.40
CA ASN A 52 0.42 20.05 3.56
C ASN A 52 -0.16 19.19 4.69
N THR A 53 -1.36 18.61 4.54
CA THR A 53 -1.89 17.67 5.52
C THR A 53 -0.95 16.47 5.65
N ARG A 54 -0.65 16.13 6.90
CA ARG A 54 0.14 14.98 7.30
C ARG A 54 -0.72 13.96 8.02
N TYR A 55 -0.48 12.69 7.72
CA TYR A 55 -1.12 11.54 8.32
C TYR A 55 -0.07 10.77 9.11
N THR A 56 -0.30 10.59 10.41
CA THR A 56 0.55 9.76 11.25
C THR A 56 0.08 8.31 11.16
N VAL A 57 0.91 7.42 10.61
CA VAL A 57 0.64 5.99 10.50
C VAL A 57 1.47 5.23 11.52
N ARG A 58 0.83 4.34 12.28
CA ARG A 58 1.48 3.36 13.15
C ARG A 58 1.52 2.02 12.44
N PHE A 59 2.72 1.46 12.26
CA PHE A 59 2.90 0.19 11.56
C PHE A 59 2.53 -1.03 12.43
N ASP A 60 2.06 -2.08 11.77
CA ASP A 60 1.70 -3.35 12.40
C ASP A 60 2.97 -4.00 13.01
N GLY A 61 2.91 -4.35 14.30
CA GLY A 61 4.04 -4.94 15.05
C GLY A 61 5.08 -3.93 15.58
N GLY A 62 4.93 -2.64 15.28
CA GLY A 62 5.81 -1.57 15.74
C GLY A 62 5.22 -0.68 16.85
N LYS A 63 6.09 -0.11 17.67
CA LYS A 63 5.77 1.07 18.51
C LYS A 63 6.01 2.39 17.76
N SER A 64 6.66 2.35 16.59
CA SER A 64 6.97 3.52 15.79
C SER A 64 5.75 3.97 14.96
N ALA A 65 5.55 5.27 14.93
CA ALA A 65 4.62 5.93 14.04
C ALA A 65 5.37 6.98 13.21
N ARG A 66 4.94 7.18 11.97
CA ARG A 66 5.57 8.13 11.03
C ARG A 66 4.54 8.98 10.33
N GLU A 67 4.93 10.20 9.97
CA GLU A 67 4.10 11.14 9.21
C GLU A 67 4.31 11.00 7.70
N TYR A 68 3.20 10.98 6.96
CA TYR A 68 3.15 10.84 5.51
C TYR A 68 2.20 11.87 4.89
N ARG A 69 2.41 12.21 3.62
CA ARG A 69 1.44 12.91 2.76
C ARG A 69 0.43 11.92 2.19
N ASP A 70 -0.64 12.49 1.66
CA ASP A 70 -1.65 11.77 0.89
C ASP A 70 -1.05 10.88 -0.23
N ALA A 71 -0.13 11.43 -1.02
CA ALA A 71 0.52 10.73 -2.14
C ALA A 71 1.52 9.62 -1.73
N GLU A 72 1.84 9.50 -0.44
CA GLU A 72 2.77 8.52 0.10
C GLU A 72 2.05 7.31 0.72
N LEU A 73 0.73 7.40 0.91
CA LEU A 73 -0.09 6.34 1.49
C LEU A 73 -0.82 5.56 0.43
N ILE A 74 -0.84 4.23 0.54
CA ILE A 74 -1.62 3.36 -0.32
C ILE A 74 -2.78 2.79 0.48
N GLY A 75 -4.00 2.91 -0.05
CA GLY A 75 -5.18 2.34 0.61
C GLY A 75 -6.47 3.13 0.35
N PRO A 76 -7.57 2.76 1.03
CA PRO A 76 -8.87 3.39 0.84
C PRO A 76 -8.81 4.90 1.13
N GLY A 77 -9.14 5.71 0.14
CA GLY A 77 -9.09 7.18 0.26
C GLY A 77 -7.72 7.81 -0.06
N PHE A 78 -6.74 7.00 -0.44
CA PHE A 78 -5.40 7.42 -0.87
C PHE A 78 -5.09 6.84 -2.27
N ARG A 79 -3.82 6.87 -2.70
CA ARG A 79 -3.42 6.26 -3.99
C ARG A 79 -3.60 4.74 -3.97
N GLY A 80 -3.76 4.17 -5.16
CA GLY A 80 -3.75 2.71 -5.38
C GLY A 80 -2.34 2.15 -5.57
N MET A 81 -2.28 0.85 -5.88
CA MET A 81 -1.04 0.11 -6.16
C MET A 81 -0.40 0.43 -7.53
N ALA A 82 -1.11 1.13 -8.41
CA ALA A 82 -0.57 1.49 -9.72
C ALA A 82 0.71 2.33 -9.60
N GLY A 83 1.76 1.95 -10.34
CA GLY A 83 3.06 2.62 -10.33
C GLY A 83 3.85 2.46 -9.02
N VAL A 84 3.51 1.47 -8.19
CA VAL A 84 4.27 1.15 -6.98
C VAL A 84 5.44 0.24 -7.34
N LYS A 85 6.65 0.68 -7.01
CA LYS A 85 7.87 -0.12 -7.20
C LYS A 85 8.17 -0.91 -5.94
N LEU A 86 7.80 -2.20 -5.96
CA LEU A 86 8.18 -3.14 -4.91
C LEU A 86 9.67 -3.48 -4.99
N GLN A 87 10.36 -3.44 -3.86
CA GLN A 87 11.77 -3.80 -3.75
C GLN A 87 11.93 -5.30 -3.45
N PRO A 88 13.10 -5.90 -3.74
CA PRO A 88 13.44 -7.22 -3.24
C PRO A 88 13.26 -7.31 -1.71
N ALA A 89 12.88 -8.49 -1.23
CA ALA A 89 12.46 -8.77 0.16
C ALA A 89 11.17 -8.09 0.62
N GLN A 90 10.44 -7.38 -0.25
CA GLN A 90 9.10 -6.89 0.06
C GLN A 90 8.16 -8.06 0.34
N ARG A 91 7.60 -8.10 1.54
CA ARG A 91 6.54 -9.06 1.88
C ARG A 91 5.24 -8.65 1.19
N VAL A 92 4.64 -9.59 0.48
CA VAL A 92 3.33 -9.47 -0.17
C VAL A 92 2.41 -10.62 0.23
N PHE A 93 1.12 -10.43 0.04
CA PHE A 93 0.10 -11.47 0.17
C PHE A 93 -0.60 -11.59 -1.17
N LEU A 94 -0.66 -12.80 -1.70
CA LEU A 94 -1.23 -13.09 -3.01
C LEU A 94 -2.11 -14.32 -2.93
N THR A 95 -3.01 -14.48 -3.90
CA THR A 95 -3.84 -15.67 -4.00
C THR A 95 -3.13 -16.71 -4.86
N TYR A 96 -2.81 -17.86 -4.27
CA TYR A 96 -2.22 -19.01 -4.95
C TYR A 96 -3.05 -20.26 -4.64
N ASN A 97 -3.47 -21.00 -5.66
CA ASN A 97 -4.34 -22.18 -5.52
C ASN A 97 -5.61 -21.93 -4.67
N GLY A 98 -6.23 -20.77 -4.86
CA GLY A 98 -7.46 -20.38 -4.15
C GLY A 98 -7.26 -20.04 -2.67
N ARG A 99 -6.02 -19.91 -2.20
CA ARG A 99 -5.70 -19.49 -0.82
C ARG A 99 -4.81 -18.25 -0.83
N GLU A 100 -5.01 -17.37 0.14
CA GLU A 100 -4.06 -16.30 0.40
C GLU A 100 -2.79 -16.90 1.02
N VAL A 101 -1.66 -16.59 0.41
CA VAL A 101 -0.33 -17.03 0.85
C VAL A 101 0.58 -15.82 0.99
N ARG A 102 1.50 -15.91 1.93
CA ARG A 102 2.59 -14.95 2.06
C ARG A 102 3.63 -15.25 0.98
N ALA A 103 4.20 -14.22 0.38
CA ALA A 103 5.38 -14.33 -0.47
C ALA A 103 6.32 -13.16 -0.24
N ASP A 104 7.60 -13.32 -0.57
CA ASP A 104 8.58 -12.23 -0.58
C ASP A 104 9.02 -11.95 -2.01
N VAL A 105 9.13 -10.67 -2.38
CA VAL A 105 9.54 -10.23 -3.72
C VAL A 105 11.02 -10.54 -3.94
N LEU A 106 11.32 -11.18 -5.07
CA LEU A 106 12.69 -11.40 -5.54
C LEU A 106 13.09 -10.31 -6.54
N ALA A 107 12.21 -10.01 -7.49
CA ALA A 107 12.41 -8.98 -8.51
C ALA A 107 11.07 -8.45 -9.01
N HIS A 108 11.07 -7.21 -9.49
CA HIS A 108 9.90 -6.56 -10.09
C HIS A 108 10.32 -5.91 -11.41
N ASP A 109 9.74 -6.38 -12.52
CA ASP A 109 9.84 -5.71 -13.82
C ASP A 109 8.79 -4.59 -13.91
N HIS A 110 9.25 -3.34 -13.84
CA HIS A 110 8.37 -2.18 -13.85
C HIS A 110 7.82 -1.82 -15.23
N LEU A 111 8.35 -2.40 -16.30
CA LEU A 111 7.84 -2.15 -17.66
C LEU A 111 6.60 -3.00 -17.93
N THR A 112 6.63 -4.26 -17.49
CA THR A 112 5.53 -5.22 -17.66
C THR A 112 4.63 -5.34 -16.42
N ASP A 113 5.01 -4.71 -15.30
CA ASP A 113 4.35 -4.84 -13.98
C ASP A 113 4.33 -6.29 -13.46
N GLU A 114 5.35 -7.07 -13.85
CA GLU A 114 5.51 -8.48 -13.46
C GLU A 114 6.36 -8.63 -12.20
N LEU A 115 5.92 -9.51 -11.30
CA LEU A 115 6.54 -9.73 -10.00
C LEU A 115 7.03 -11.17 -9.85
N CYS A 116 8.34 -11.33 -9.69
CA CYS A 116 8.93 -12.61 -9.29
C CYS A 116 8.94 -12.68 -7.76
N VAL A 117 8.32 -13.72 -7.20
CA VAL A 117 8.13 -13.86 -5.75
C VAL A 117 8.49 -15.27 -5.29
N GLN A 118 8.97 -15.36 -4.06
CA GLN A 118 9.12 -16.62 -3.34
C GLN A 118 7.90 -16.84 -2.44
N VAL A 119 7.04 -17.81 -2.81
CA VAL A 119 5.85 -18.15 -2.05
C VAL A 119 6.20 -18.96 -0.81
N HIS A 120 5.66 -18.56 0.34
CA HIS A 120 5.76 -19.26 1.62
C HIS A 120 4.42 -19.94 1.92
N ALA A 121 4.23 -21.15 1.38
CA ALA A 121 3.04 -21.95 1.65
C ALA A 121 3.21 -22.70 2.99
N PRO A 122 2.18 -22.78 3.85
CA PRO A 122 2.24 -23.54 5.11
C PRO A 122 2.25 -25.07 4.93
N ALA A 123 2.38 -25.58 3.70
CA ALA A 123 2.57 -26.99 3.40
C ALA A 123 3.69 -27.13 2.35
N ILE A 124 4.87 -27.50 2.84
CA ILE A 124 6.10 -27.79 2.07
C ILE A 124 6.74 -26.52 1.49
N GLU A 125 7.93 -26.19 1.99
CA GLU A 125 8.83 -25.22 1.36
C GLU A 125 9.11 -25.67 -0.08
N VAL A 126 8.35 -25.15 -1.05
CA VAL A 126 8.64 -25.29 -2.46
C VAL A 126 8.77 -23.89 -3.02
N SER A 127 10.02 -23.47 -3.26
CA SER A 127 10.34 -22.32 -4.10
C SER A 127 9.76 -22.57 -5.50
N THR A 128 8.59 -21.97 -5.77
CA THR A 128 7.95 -22.07 -7.08
C THR A 128 8.08 -20.74 -7.81
N TYR A 129 8.69 -20.78 -9.00
CA TYR A 129 8.72 -19.66 -9.94
C TYR A 129 7.41 -19.67 -10.73
N ILE A 130 6.57 -18.65 -10.56
CA ILE A 130 5.34 -18.52 -11.34
C ILE A 130 5.66 -17.65 -12.56
N HIS A 131 5.87 -18.28 -13.71
CA HIS A 131 5.88 -17.60 -15.00
C HIS A 131 4.44 -17.55 -15.53
N ASN A 132 3.88 -16.35 -15.69
CA ASN A 132 2.59 -16.21 -16.36
C ASN A 132 2.83 -16.22 -17.87
N THR A 133 2.90 -17.40 -18.47
CA THR A 133 3.02 -17.54 -19.93
C THR A 133 1.71 -17.11 -20.56
N HIS A 134 1.59 -15.85 -20.96
CA HIS A 134 0.73 -15.48 -22.08
C HIS A 134 1.49 -15.87 -23.35
N ASP A 135 1.17 -17.04 -23.88
CA ASP A 135 1.62 -17.49 -25.19
C ASP A 135 0.85 -16.68 -26.25
N PRO A 136 1.49 -15.76 -27.00
CA PRO A 136 0.85 -15.18 -28.17
C PRO A 136 1.06 -16.16 -29.31
N GLN A 137 0.13 -17.09 -29.50
CA GLN A 137 0.04 -17.86 -30.73
C GLN A 137 -0.40 -16.92 -31.87
N LEU A 138 0.56 -16.64 -32.75
CA LEU A 138 0.47 -16.31 -34.19
C LEU A 138 -0.45 -15.17 -34.65
#